data_AF-L9YPW6-F1
#
_entry.id   AF-L9YPW6-F1
#
_cell.length_a   1.000
_cell.length_b   1.000
_cell.length_c   1.000
_cell.angle_alpha   90.00
_cell.angle_beta   90.00
_cell.angle_gamma   90.00
#
_symmetry.space_group_name_H-M   'P 1'
#
loop_
_entity.id
_entity.type
_entity.pdbx_description
1 polymer ?
#
loop_
_entity_poly.entity_id
_entity_poly.type
_entity_poly.pdbx_seq_one_letter_code
_entity_poly.pdbx_strand_id
1 'polypeptide(L)'
;MAIGSQFPDLLDKPLAYYGVLASGRSVAHSLLVATLVASLVTWGAHVLHRRRPAHHWVERLAPVTPAAFSIGYLSHLVGDSLEPLLAGASTDVTYLGWPLLAAPRYAGDSVAPWVRLLALYRQPWTHPEAPLIVMALLVFVSLRVWAHLDSPRAADS
;
A
#
# COMPACT_ATOMS: atom_id res chain seq x y z
N MET A 1 7.73 3.03 -2.17
CA MET A 1 6.58 2.17 -2.51
C MET A 1 6.02 1.51 -1.26
N ALA A 2 6.73 0.57 -0.63
CA ALA A 2 6.22 -0.21 0.52
C ALA A 2 5.56 0.63 1.64
N ILE A 3 6.19 1.73 2.06
CA ILE A 3 5.60 2.60 3.09
C ILE A 3 4.31 3.27 2.56
N GLY A 4 4.36 3.87 1.37
CA GLY A 4 3.22 4.56 0.78
C GLY A 4 2.03 3.63 0.54
N SER A 5 2.27 2.40 0.08
CA SER A 5 1.23 1.41 -0.14
C SER A 5 0.64 0.83 1.13
N GLN A 6 1.26 1.02 2.29
CA GLN A 6 0.74 0.52 3.57
C GLN A 6 0.22 1.64 4.46
N PHE A 7 0.57 2.89 4.15
CA PHE A 7 0.19 4.06 4.92
C PHE A 7 -1.33 4.16 5.20
N PRO A 8 -2.23 3.92 4.23
CA PRO A 8 -3.67 4.04 4.48
C PRO A 8 -4.16 3.06 5.54
N ASP A 9 -3.73 1.81 5.40
CA ASP A 9 -4.08 0.71 6.30
C ASP A 9 -3.49 0.88 7.70
N LEU A 10 -2.25 1.36 7.79
CA LEU A 10 -1.58 1.61 9.06
C LEU A 10 -2.26 2.73 9.86
N LEU A 11 -3.01 3.62 9.18
CA LEU A 11 -3.75 4.70 9.82
C LEU A 11 -5.19 4.27 10.09
N ASP A 12 -5.97 3.95 9.06
CA ASP A 12 -7.41 3.79 9.23
C ASP A 12 -7.77 2.53 10.04
N LYS A 13 -7.08 1.39 9.85
CA LYS A 13 -7.44 0.13 10.51
C LYS A 13 -7.25 0.19 12.04
N PRO A 14 -6.12 0.66 12.59
CA PRO A 14 -5.99 0.83 14.04
C PRO A 14 -6.99 1.83 14.61
N LEU A 15 -7.18 2.98 13.94
CA LEU A 15 -8.11 4.00 14.45
C LEU A 15 -9.58 3.52 14.41
N ALA A 16 -9.97 2.75 13.40
CA ALA A 16 -11.30 2.13 13.36
C ALA A 16 -11.46 1.06 14.45
N TYR A 17 -10.45 0.23 14.65
CA TYR A 17 -10.45 -0.78 15.71
C TYR A 17 -10.62 -0.17 17.11
N TYR A 18 -9.96 0.96 17.38
CA TYR A 18 -10.12 1.71 18.63
C TYR A 18 -11.41 2.55 18.68
N GLY A 19 -12.26 2.49 17.65
CA GLY A 19 -13.53 3.22 17.60
C GLY A 19 -13.40 4.73 17.36
N VAL A 20 -12.21 5.21 16.99
CA VAL A 20 -11.98 6.62 16.64
C VAL A 20 -12.58 6.93 15.27
N LEU A 21 -12.47 5.99 14.34
CA LEU A 21 -13.08 6.06 13.02
C LEU A 21 -14.26 5.10 12.91
N ALA A 22 -15.30 5.53 12.20
CA ALA A 22 -16.48 4.69 11.96
C ALA A 22 -16.22 3.55 10.95
N SER A 23 -15.09 3.58 10.23
CA SER A 23 -14.72 2.61 9.20
C SER A 23 -13.21 2.50 9.05
N GLY A 24 -12.73 1.27 8.81
CA GLY A 24 -11.32 0.97 8.50
C GLY A 24 -10.88 1.42 7.10
N ARG A 25 -11.79 1.98 6.29
CA ARG A 25 -11.49 2.70 5.04
C ARG A 25 -12.25 4.02 5.04
N SER A 26 -11.59 5.09 5.49
CA SER A 26 -12.21 6.41 5.58
C SER A 26 -11.21 7.55 5.34
N VAL A 27 -10.48 7.97 6.37
CA VAL A 27 -9.65 9.18 6.33
C VAL A 27 -8.47 9.00 5.38
N ALA A 28 -7.59 8.05 5.66
CA ALA A 28 -6.40 7.84 4.84
C ALA A 28 -6.72 7.16 3.50
N HIS A 29 -7.89 6.55 3.32
CA HIS A 29 -8.33 6.04 2.01
C HIS A 29 -9.00 7.10 1.11
N SER A 30 -9.17 8.34 1.60
CA SER A 30 -9.69 9.46 0.80
C SER A 30 -8.69 9.97 -0.23
N LEU A 31 -9.15 10.32 -1.44
CA LEU A 31 -8.32 10.99 -2.45
C LEU A 31 -7.90 12.41 -2.01
N LEU A 32 -8.74 13.09 -1.24
CA LEU A 32 -8.44 14.42 -0.71
C LEU A 32 -7.28 14.34 0.29
N VAL A 33 -7.35 13.40 1.22
CA VAL A 33 -6.30 13.18 2.22
C VAL A 33 -5.05 12.63 1.57
N ALA A 34 -5.17 11.69 0.62
CA ALA A 34 -4.03 11.15 -0.12
C ALA A 34 -3.26 12.24 -0.86
N THR A 35 -3.98 13.17 -1.51
CA THR A 35 -3.37 14.33 -2.19
C THR A 35 -2.66 15.22 -1.19
N LEU A 36 -3.29 15.56 -0.06
CA LEU A 36 -2.69 16.38 0.99
C LEU A 36 -1.40 15.75 1.53
N VAL A 37 -1.43 14.46 1.88
CA VAL A 37 -0.27 13.74 2.43
C VAL A 37 0.84 13.63 1.39
N ALA A 38 0.51 13.31 0.13
CA ALA A 38 1.49 13.28 -0.97
C ALA A 38 2.16 14.65 -1.17
N SER A 39 1.40 15.74 -1.11
CA SER A 39 1.94 17.10 -1.15
C SER A 39 2.85 17.41 0.03
N LEU A 40 2.46 17.03 1.26
CA LEU A 40 3.28 17.23 2.46
C LEU A 40 4.58 16.43 2.42
N VAL A 41 4.55 15.17 1.97
CA VAL A 41 5.76 14.34 1.79
C VAL A 41 6.69 14.96 0.74
N THR A 42 6.13 15.43 -0.37
CA THR A 42 6.91 16.09 -1.44
C THR A 42 7.55 17.38 -0.94
N TRP A 43 6.80 18.20 -0.21
CA TRP A 43 7.28 19.44 0.38
C TRP A 43 8.35 19.17 1.46
N GLY A 44 8.10 18.24 2.37
CA GLY A 44 9.04 17.85 3.42
C GLY A 44 10.36 17.33 2.85
N ALA A 45 10.29 16.52 1.78
CA ALA A 45 11.48 16.08 1.06
C ALA A 45 12.27 17.26 0.47
N HIS A 46 11.60 18.24 -0.17
CA HIS A 46 12.26 19.44 -0.69
C HIS A 46 12.93 20.27 0.42
N VAL A 47 12.28 20.44 1.57
CA VAL A 47 12.85 21.16 2.71
C VAL A 47 14.05 20.42 3.28
N LEU A 48 13.97 19.09 3.37
CA LEU A 48 15.05 18.27 3.91
C LEU A 48 16.26 18.21 2.96
N HIS A 49 16.03 18.16 1.64
CA HIS A 49 17.10 18.23 0.62
C HIS A 49 17.91 19.53 0.68
N ARG A 50 17.30 20.64 1.10
CA ARG A 50 18.04 21.89 1.33
C ARG A 50 19.00 21.80 2.52
N ARG A 51 18.82 20.81 3.39
CA ARG A 51 19.75 20.49 4.48
C ARG A 51 20.68 19.37 3.97
N ARG A 52 21.99 19.48 4.22
CA ARG A 52 22.92 18.43 3.76
C ARG A 52 22.55 17.09 4.41
N PRO A 53 22.24 16.04 3.62
CA PRO A 53 21.89 14.75 4.18
C PRO A 53 23.08 14.15 4.93
N ALA A 54 22.85 13.61 6.12
CA ALA A 54 23.91 13.07 6.97
C ALA A 54 24.56 11.79 6.42
N HIS A 55 23.88 11.09 5.49
CA HIS A 55 24.33 9.82 4.93
C HIS A 55 24.08 9.73 3.42
N HIS A 56 25.07 9.20 2.69
CA HIS A 56 25.06 9.02 1.23
C HIS A 56 23.87 8.20 0.68
N TRP A 57 23.36 7.22 1.45
CA TRP A 57 22.20 6.43 1.01
C TRP A 57 20.89 7.24 1.02
N VAL A 58 20.74 8.20 1.96
CA VAL A 58 19.58 9.09 2.04
C VAL A 58 19.58 10.02 0.83
N GLU A 59 20.74 10.57 0.48
CA GLU A 59 20.90 11.46 -0.68
C GLU A 59 20.50 10.79 -1.99
N ARG A 60 20.86 9.50 -2.17
CA ARG A 60 20.47 8.71 -3.34
C ARG A 60 18.97 8.46 -3.44
N LEU A 61 18.30 8.20 -2.31
CA LEU A 61 16.88 7.83 -2.29
C LEU A 61 15.95 9.05 -2.22
N ALA A 62 16.41 10.15 -1.66
CA ALA A 62 15.56 11.30 -1.37
C ALA A 62 14.91 11.94 -2.62
N PRO A 63 15.49 11.96 -3.83
CA PRO A 63 14.82 12.48 -5.04
C PRO A 63 13.61 11.62 -5.45
N VAL A 64 13.72 10.29 -5.30
CA VAL A 64 12.68 9.34 -5.74
C VAL A 64 11.66 9.02 -4.65
N THR A 65 11.97 9.33 -3.39
CA THR A 65 11.15 8.96 -2.23
C THR A 65 9.72 9.52 -2.30
N PRO A 66 9.47 10.80 -2.64
CA PRO A 66 8.11 11.32 -2.73
C PRO A 66 7.27 10.63 -3.80
N ALA A 67 7.83 10.46 -5.00
CA ALA A 67 7.15 9.75 -6.08
C ALA A 67 6.86 8.30 -5.69
N ALA A 68 7.83 7.60 -5.12
CA ALA A 68 7.66 6.23 -4.67
C ALA A 68 6.67 6.11 -3.50
N PHE A 69 6.48 7.15 -2.68
CA PHE A 69 5.44 7.17 -1.67
C PHE A 69 4.06 7.36 -2.32
N SER A 70 3.91 8.40 -3.15
CA SER A 70 2.64 8.75 -3.80
C SER A 70 2.13 7.65 -4.72
N ILE A 71 3.00 7.03 -5.53
CA ILE A 71 2.60 5.92 -6.39
C ILE A 71 2.15 4.73 -5.53
N GLY A 72 2.89 4.39 -4.46
CA GLY A 72 2.48 3.31 -3.56
C GLY A 72 1.11 3.56 -2.93
N TYR A 73 0.87 4.79 -2.47
CA TYR A 73 -0.39 5.22 -1.88
C TYR A 73 -1.53 5.12 -2.90
N LEU A 74 -1.38 5.71 -4.09
CA LEU A 74 -2.42 5.65 -5.13
C LEU A 74 -2.68 4.23 -5.63
N SER A 75 -1.64 3.39 -5.75
CA SER A 75 -1.81 1.98 -6.11
C SER A 75 -2.65 1.23 -5.07
N HIS A 76 -2.50 1.54 -3.78
CA HIS A 76 -3.34 0.97 -2.72
C HIS A 76 -4.81 1.37 -2.90
N LEU A 77 -5.08 2.66 -3.13
CA LEU A 77 -6.45 3.16 -3.36
C LEU A 77 -7.10 2.52 -4.57
N VAL A 78 -6.35 2.40 -5.68
CA VAL A 78 -6.82 1.73 -6.89
C VAL A 78 -7.12 0.26 -6.59
N GLY A 79 -6.20 -0.44 -5.93
CA GLY A 79 -6.40 -1.85 -5.55
C GLY A 79 -7.67 -2.07 -4.73
N ASP A 80 -7.92 -1.20 -3.74
CA ASP A 80 -9.11 -1.27 -2.91
C ASP A 80 -10.41 -0.91 -3.66
N SER A 81 -10.32 -0.17 -4.77
CA SER A 81 -11.47 0.26 -5.56
C SER A 81 -11.86 -0.74 -6.66
N LEU A 82 -10.91 -1.55 -7.14
CA LEU A 82 -11.12 -2.37 -8.34
C LEU A 82 -12.24 -3.39 -8.17
N GLU A 83 -12.23 -4.18 -7.11
CA GLU A 83 -13.26 -5.21 -6.89
C GLU A 83 -14.66 -4.60 -6.73
N PRO A 84 -14.87 -3.57 -5.88
CA PRO A 84 -16.17 -2.91 -5.77
C PRO A 84 -16.65 -2.28 -7.08
N LEU A 85 -15.76 -1.66 -7.86
CA LEU A 85 -16.11 -1.06 -9.15
C LEU A 85 -16.53 -2.12 -10.17
N LEU A 86 -15.81 -3.25 -10.23
CA LEU A 86 -16.14 -4.38 -11.10
C LEU A 86 -17.46 -5.05 -10.68
N ALA A 87 -17.76 -5.06 -9.38
CA ALA A 87 -19.02 -5.56 -8.83
C ALA A 87 -20.19 -4.56 -8.97
N GLY A 88 -19.94 -3.32 -9.42
CA GLY A 88 -20.95 -2.26 -9.49
C GLY A 88 -21.38 -1.72 -8.12
N ALA A 89 -20.63 -2.02 -7.05
CA ALA A 89 -20.90 -1.60 -5.68
C ALA A 89 -20.39 -0.17 -5.42
N SER A 90 -21.05 0.83 -6.02
CA SER A 90 -20.65 2.24 -5.92
C SER A 90 -20.62 2.79 -4.49
N THR A 91 -21.44 2.25 -3.60
CA THR A 91 -21.43 2.59 -2.16
C THR A 91 -20.11 2.21 -1.50
N ASP A 92 -19.47 1.14 -1.93
CA ASP A 92 -18.26 0.60 -1.29
C ASP A 92 -16.99 1.38 -1.67
N VAL A 93 -17.07 2.30 -2.64
CA VAL A 93 -15.97 3.22 -3.02
C VAL A 93 -16.18 4.66 -2.54
N THR A 94 -17.26 4.92 -1.79
CA THR A 94 -17.55 6.26 -1.25
C THR A 94 -16.47 6.78 -0.31
N TYR A 95 -15.64 5.89 0.27
CA TYR A 95 -14.46 6.27 1.07
C TYR A 95 -13.49 7.19 0.30
N LEU A 96 -13.39 7.08 -1.03
CA LEU A 96 -12.53 7.93 -1.85
C LEU A 96 -12.92 9.42 -1.74
N GLY A 97 -14.20 9.69 -1.48
CA GLY A 97 -14.77 11.03 -1.36
C GLY A 97 -14.84 11.54 0.07
N TRP A 98 -14.36 10.81 1.08
CA TRP A 98 -14.40 11.28 2.47
C TRP A 98 -13.63 12.62 2.62
N PRO A 99 -14.11 13.61 3.40
CA PRO A 99 -15.32 13.62 4.23
C PRO A 99 -16.59 14.10 3.50
N LEU A 100 -16.53 14.35 2.19
CA LEU A 100 -17.69 14.82 1.41
C LEU A 100 -18.73 13.71 1.23
N LEU A 101 -18.28 12.45 1.19
CA LEU A 101 -19.11 11.26 1.19
C LEU A 101 -18.92 10.48 2.49
N ALA A 102 -20.00 9.88 2.99
CA ALA A 102 -19.94 9.00 4.15
C ALA A 102 -19.15 7.73 3.79
N ALA A 103 -18.20 7.34 4.63
CA ALA A 103 -17.46 6.11 4.44
C ALA A 103 -18.36 4.88 4.64
N PRO A 104 -18.19 3.80 3.86
CA PRO A 104 -18.91 2.55 4.03
C PRO A 104 -18.51 1.90 5.36
N ARG A 105 -19.45 1.19 6.00
CA ARG A 105 -19.19 0.44 7.23
C ARG A 105 -19.06 -1.04 6.91
N TYR A 106 -18.02 -1.67 7.43
CA TYR A 106 -17.77 -3.09 7.23
C TYR A 106 -17.99 -3.83 8.55
N ALA A 107 -18.61 -5.02 8.49
CA ALA A 107 -18.78 -5.87 9.67
C ALA A 107 -17.45 -6.24 10.37
N GLY A 108 -16.34 -6.17 9.62
CA GLY A 108 -15.00 -6.45 10.13
C GLY A 108 -14.28 -5.28 10.80
N ASP A 109 -14.86 -4.06 10.82
CA ASP A 109 -14.18 -2.86 11.34
C ASP A 109 -13.89 -2.94 12.85
N SER A 110 -14.69 -3.70 13.60
CA SER A 110 -14.49 -3.95 15.03
C SER A 110 -13.60 -5.17 15.31
N VAL A 111 -13.12 -5.87 14.29
CA VAL A 111 -12.26 -7.04 14.45
C VAL A 111 -10.81 -6.61 14.42
N ALA A 112 -10.06 -7.01 15.45
CA ALA A 112 -8.64 -6.67 15.55
C ALA A 112 -7.85 -7.12 14.31
N PRO A 113 -6.96 -6.29 13.74
CA PRO A 113 -6.21 -6.63 12.52
C PRO A 113 -5.42 -7.94 12.62
N TRP A 114 -4.81 -8.22 13.78
CA TRP A 114 -4.07 -9.47 14.02
C TRP A 114 -4.97 -10.71 14.08
N VAL A 115 -6.24 -10.57 14.49
CA VAL A 115 -7.21 -11.68 14.45
C VAL A 115 -7.56 -12.03 13.01
N ARG A 116 -7.75 -11.01 12.15
CA ARG A 116 -7.94 -11.24 10.70
C ARG A 116 -6.73 -11.91 10.07
N LEU A 117 -5.53 -11.45 10.42
CA LEU A 117 -4.29 -12.06 9.95
C LEU A 117 -4.17 -13.53 10.40
N LEU A 118 -4.47 -13.82 11.66
CA LEU A 118 -4.46 -15.19 12.18
C LEU A 118 -5.52 -16.08 11.52
N ALA A 119 -6.69 -15.53 11.20
CA ALA A 119 -7.74 -16.24 10.46
C ALA A 119 -7.27 -16.61 9.04
N LEU A 120 -6.64 -15.67 8.33
CA LEU A 120 -6.01 -15.93 7.03
C LEU A 120 -4.95 -17.04 7.12
N TYR A 121 -4.09 -17.00 8.15
CA TYR A 121 -3.08 -18.04 8.37
C TYR A 121 -3.66 -19.41 8.74
N ARG A 122 -4.82 -19.46 9.39
CA ARG A 122 -5.46 -20.72 9.80
C ARG A 122 -6.19 -21.41 8.66
N GLN A 123 -6.67 -20.66 7.67
CA GLN A 123 -7.40 -21.22 6.53
C GLN A 123 -6.88 -20.64 5.19
N PRO A 124 -5.58 -20.83 4.86
CA PRO A 124 -4.99 -20.19 3.68
C PRO A 124 -5.66 -20.64 2.37
N TRP A 125 -6.24 -21.84 2.36
CA TRP A 125 -6.87 -22.45 1.18
C TRP A 125 -8.27 -21.91 0.87
N THR A 126 -8.92 -21.19 1.79
CA THR A 126 -10.25 -20.62 1.58
C THR A 126 -10.20 -19.18 1.05
N HIS A 127 -9.01 -18.62 0.88
CA HIS A 127 -8.81 -17.24 0.48
C HIS A 127 -8.14 -17.12 -0.91
N PRO A 128 -8.57 -16.18 -1.76
CA PRO A 128 -8.07 -16.02 -3.14
C PRO A 128 -6.60 -15.57 -3.21
N GLU A 129 -5.95 -15.29 -2.08
CA GLU A 129 -4.55 -14.87 -1.99
C GLU A 129 -3.54 -16.00 -2.27
N ALA A 130 -3.86 -17.26 -2.00
CA ALA A 130 -2.90 -18.37 -2.14
C ALA A 130 -2.38 -18.55 -3.59
N PRO A 131 -3.24 -18.51 -4.63
CA PRO A 131 -2.78 -18.50 -6.02
C PRO A 131 -1.89 -17.30 -6.37
N LEU A 132 -2.17 -16.12 -5.82
CA LEU A 132 -1.37 -14.91 -6.06
C LEU A 132 0.02 -14.99 -5.42
N ILE A 133 0.10 -15.56 -4.21
CA ILE A 133 1.39 -15.79 -3.52
C ILE A 133 2.24 -16.79 -4.32
N VAL A 134 1.63 -17.88 -4.80
CA VAL A 134 2.32 -18.86 -5.66
C VAL A 134 2.78 -18.21 -6.95
N MET A 135 1.93 -17.44 -7.62
CA MET A 135 2.29 -16.69 -8.83
C MET A 135 3.45 -15.73 -8.59
N ALA A 136 3.41 -14.96 -7.51
CA ALA A 136 4.47 -14.02 -7.16
C ALA A 136 5.81 -14.74 -6.88
N LEU A 137 5.78 -15.87 -6.18
CA LEU A 137 6.95 -16.73 -5.96
C LEU A 137 7.51 -17.25 -7.28
N LEU A 138 6.66 -17.73 -8.19
CA LEU A 138 7.08 -18.20 -9.50
C LEU A 138 7.76 -17.08 -10.31
N VAL A 139 7.14 -15.91 -10.41
CA VAL A 139 7.71 -14.75 -11.09
C VAL A 139 9.06 -14.36 -10.48
N PHE A 140 9.15 -14.29 -9.15
CA PHE A 140 10.39 -13.96 -8.46
C PHE A 140 11.51 -14.97 -8.76
N VAL A 141 11.22 -16.27 -8.65
CA VAL A 141 12.18 -17.33 -8.94
C VAL A 141 12.61 -17.30 -10.40
N SER A 142 11.66 -17.15 -11.34
CA SER A 142 11.95 -17.06 -12.77
C SER A 142 12.87 -15.88 -13.09
N LEU A 143 12.62 -14.69 -12.53
CA LEU A 143 13.47 -13.52 -12.72
C LEU A 143 14.88 -13.74 -12.14
N ARG A 144 15.00 -14.40 -10.99
CA ARG A 144 16.29 -14.72 -10.37
C ARG A 144 17.09 -15.73 -11.18
N VAL A 145 16.44 -16.79 -11.66
CA VAL A 145 17.06 -17.80 -12.53
C VAL A 145 17.53 -17.15 -13.82
N TRP A 146 16.66 -16.36 -14.47
CA TRP A 146 17.02 -15.65 -15.70
C TRP A 146 18.24 -14.74 -15.49
N ALA A 147 18.26 -13.89 -14.46
CA ALA A 147 19.40 -13.02 -14.17
C ALA A 147 20.70 -13.79 -13.87
N HIS A 148 20.61 -14.97 -13.28
CA HIS A 148 21.78 -15.83 -13.03
C HIS A 148 22.31 -16.47 -14.32
N LEU A 149 21.41 -16.86 -15.22
CA LEU A 149 21.76 -17.45 -16.53
C LEU A 149 22.27 -16.42 -17.53
N ASP A 150 21.76 -15.18 -17.47
CA ASP A 150 22.13 -14.06 -18.35
C ASP A 150 23.36 -13.29 -17.85
N SER A 151 23.91 -13.68 -16.69
CA SER A 151 25.20 -13.17 -16.25
C SER A 151 26.27 -13.67 -17.23
N PRO A 152 26.99 -12.77 -17.95
CA PRO A 152 28.02 -13.19 -18.87
C PRO A 152 29.01 -14.05 -18.10
N ARG A 153 29.18 -15.31 -18.53
CA ARG A 153 30.27 -16.15 -18.03
C ARG A 153 31.52 -15.32 -18.20
N ALA A 154 32.11 -14.89 -17.09
CA ALA A 154 33.41 -14.24 -17.11
C ALA A 154 34.30 -15.12 -17.98
N ALA A 155 34.87 -14.49 -19.00
CA ALA A 155 35.75 -15.11 -19.95
C ALA A 155 36.85 -15.85 -19.18
N ASP A 156 36.73 -17.18 -19.11
CA ASP A 156 37.79 -18.05 -18.65
C ASP A 156 38.46 -18.66 -19.89
N SER A 157 39.79 -18.45 -19.89
CA SER A 157 40.87 -18.84 -20.82
C SER A 157 41.01 -18.06 -22.12
#